data_AF-A0A388RSY7-F1
#
_entry.id   AF-A0A388RSY7-F1
#
_cell.length_a   1.000
_cell.length_b   1.000
_cell.length_c   1.000
_cell.angle_alpha   90.00
_cell.angle_beta   90.00
_cell.angle_gamma   90.00
#
_symmetry.space_group_name_H-M   'P 1'
#
loop_
_entity.id
_entity.type
_entity.pdbx_description
1 polymer ?
#
loop_
_entity_poly.entity_id
_entity_poly.type
_entity_poly.pdbx_seq_one_letter_code
_entity_poly.pdbx_strand_id
1 'polypeptide(L)'
;MNATGTFAGIACFVTGTDTGVGKTYASATLLHALRAAGYPSVGMKPVASGSEWRDDHWHNDDVAALRNASSVDVPPAMTCPFLLRTPCSPHLAAALEGTQITPEPIQAAFSELCTRASAVVVEGVGGFHVPLSAGLAQWTTADLAVMLGLPVVLVVGIRLGCLNHAVLTAAAVRARGLRLAGWIANRIDPDMALAAENIATLCASLDAPCLGEIPWQKDPREAAAAIDLSPLLTAPFAYQLAETRGQTA
;
A
#
# COMPACT_ATOMS: atom_id res chain seq x y z
N MET A 1 -3.04 9.11 33.73
CA MET A 1 -3.16 10.19 32.72
C MET A 1 -2.39 9.71 31.51
N ASN A 2 -3.07 9.05 30.57
CA ASN A 2 -2.41 8.45 29.41
C ASN A 2 -2.33 9.51 28.32
N ALA A 3 -1.11 9.82 27.87
CA ALA A 3 -0.90 10.76 26.77
C ALA A 3 -1.50 10.15 25.49
N THR A 4 -2.56 10.78 24.98
CA THR A 4 -3.06 10.54 23.63
C THR A 4 -2.01 11.05 22.64
N GLY A 5 -1.14 10.14 22.18
CA GLY A 5 -0.13 10.46 21.19
C GLY A 5 -0.77 10.69 19.81
N THR A 6 -0.37 11.76 19.13
CA THR A 6 -0.68 11.96 17.70
C THR A 6 0.54 11.56 16.90
N PHE A 7 0.35 10.71 15.88
CA PHE A 7 1.41 10.44 14.92
C PHE A 7 1.63 11.68 14.05
N ALA A 8 2.85 12.23 14.10
CA ALA A 8 3.30 13.36 13.29
C ALA A 8 4.37 12.88 12.32
N GLY A 9 3.97 12.05 11.36
CA GLY A 9 4.85 11.47 10.34
C GLY A 9 4.15 11.30 9.00
N ILE A 10 4.80 10.58 8.09
CA ILE A 10 4.29 10.34 6.74
C ILE A 10 3.58 8.99 6.74
N ALA A 11 2.34 8.93 6.27
CA ALA A 11 1.72 7.64 6.01
C ALA A 11 0.88 7.70 4.76
N CYS A 12 0.89 6.64 3.96
CA CYS A 12 0.08 6.54 2.75
C CYS A 12 -0.42 5.11 2.52
N PHE A 13 -1.54 5.01 1.82
CA PHE A 13 -2.10 3.75 1.37
C PHE A 13 -1.81 3.57 -0.12
N VAL A 14 -0.99 2.59 -0.47
CA VAL A 14 -0.66 2.25 -1.85
C VAL A 14 -1.69 1.27 -2.39
N THR A 15 -2.39 1.67 -3.45
CA THR A 15 -3.29 0.81 -4.21
C THR A 15 -2.84 0.74 -5.67
N GLY A 16 -3.46 -0.15 -6.44
CA GLY A 16 -3.14 -0.35 -7.85
C GLY A 16 -4.40 -0.30 -8.70
N THR A 17 -4.23 -0.02 -9.98
CA THR A 17 -5.33 -0.11 -10.96
C THR A 17 -5.80 -1.54 -11.19
N ASP A 18 -4.97 -2.53 -10.88
CA ASP A 18 -5.27 -3.96 -11.03
C ASP A 18 -4.30 -4.82 -10.16
N THR A 19 -4.45 -6.14 -10.22
CA THR A 19 -3.42 -7.10 -9.80
C THR A 19 -2.26 -7.09 -10.81
N GLY A 20 -1.02 -7.32 -10.35
CA GLY A 20 0.15 -7.41 -11.24
C GLY A 20 0.69 -6.08 -11.79
N VAL A 21 0.13 -4.92 -11.40
CA VAL A 21 0.60 -3.60 -11.87
C VAL A 21 1.91 -3.12 -11.22
N GLY A 22 2.53 -3.95 -10.38
CA GLY A 22 3.78 -3.66 -9.66
C GLY A 22 3.62 -2.76 -8.42
N LYS A 23 2.55 -2.96 -7.64
CA LYS A 23 2.36 -2.27 -6.35
C LYS A 23 3.55 -2.46 -5.42
N THR A 24 3.95 -3.70 -5.18
CA THR A 24 5.10 -4.08 -4.35
C THR A 24 6.38 -3.36 -4.74
N TYR A 25 6.64 -3.32 -6.05
CA TYR A 25 7.79 -2.65 -6.61
C TYR A 25 7.75 -1.12 -6.38
N ALA A 26 6.58 -0.50 -6.60
CA ALA A 26 6.38 0.92 -6.31
C ALA A 26 6.44 1.24 -4.81
N SER A 27 5.86 0.41 -3.94
CA SER A 27 5.93 0.55 -2.48
C SER A 27 7.36 0.43 -1.95
N ALA A 28 8.13 -0.54 -2.45
CA ALA A 28 9.55 -0.68 -2.12
C ALA A 28 10.35 0.56 -2.59
N THR A 29 10.05 1.06 -3.79
CA THR A 29 10.64 2.29 -4.33
C THR A 29 10.32 3.51 -3.46
N LEU A 30 9.06 3.66 -3.03
CA LEU A 30 8.63 4.70 -2.09
C LEU A 30 9.37 4.62 -0.75
N LEU A 31 9.51 3.41 -0.18
CA LEU A 31 10.25 3.19 1.07
C LEU A 31 11.71 3.61 0.93
N HIS A 32 12.37 3.26 -0.18
CA HIS A 32 13.73 3.71 -0.45
C HIS A 32 13.83 5.22 -0.63
N ALA A 33 12.86 5.86 -1.30
CA ALA A 33 12.81 7.31 -1.46
C ALA A 33 12.66 8.02 -0.10
N LEU A 34 11.74 7.55 0.74
CA LEU A 34 11.52 8.08 2.09
C LEU A 34 12.77 7.95 2.96
N ARG A 35 13.42 6.77 2.94
CA ARG A 35 14.69 6.54 3.62
C ARG A 35 15.79 7.49 3.12
N ALA A 36 15.91 7.67 1.81
CA ALA A 36 16.90 8.58 1.21
C ALA A 36 16.64 10.04 1.60
N ALA A 37 15.37 10.41 1.80
CA ALA A 37 14.95 11.72 2.30
C ALA A 37 15.07 11.87 3.84
N GLY A 38 15.63 10.88 4.55
CA GLY A 38 15.89 10.96 5.98
C GLY A 38 14.72 10.55 6.88
N TYR A 39 13.68 9.91 6.32
CA TYR A 39 12.55 9.39 7.09
C TYR A 39 12.71 7.89 7.32
N PRO A 40 13.03 7.42 8.54
CA PRO A 40 12.91 6.02 8.90
C PRO A 40 11.52 5.48 8.53
N SER A 41 11.49 4.50 7.62
CA SER A 41 10.28 4.04 6.96
C SER A 41 10.04 2.54 7.13
N VAL A 42 8.78 2.14 7.23
CA VAL A 42 8.36 0.73 7.31
C VAL A 42 7.21 0.44 6.34
N GLY A 43 7.31 -0.68 5.64
CA GLY A 43 6.27 -1.20 4.77
C GLY A 43 5.33 -2.13 5.52
N MET A 44 4.02 -1.95 5.31
CA MET A 44 2.98 -2.85 5.82
C MET A 44 2.21 -3.43 4.64
N LYS A 45 2.06 -4.74 4.59
CA LYS A 45 1.15 -5.47 3.71
C LYS A 45 0.09 -6.13 4.60
N PRO A 46 -1.01 -5.43 4.94
CA PRO A 46 -1.94 -5.91 5.98
C PRO A 46 -2.52 -7.30 5.70
N VAL A 47 -2.72 -7.58 4.41
CA VAL A 47 -3.28 -8.83 3.89
C VAL A 47 -2.44 -9.27 2.70
N ALA A 48 -1.87 -10.46 2.78
CA ALA A 48 -1.13 -11.11 1.70
C ALA A 48 -1.74 -12.50 1.44
N SER A 49 -1.79 -12.90 0.18
CA SER A 49 -2.29 -14.21 -0.26
C SER A 49 -1.30 -14.82 -1.25
N GLY A 50 -1.30 -16.15 -1.37
CA GLY A 50 -0.31 -16.87 -2.17
C GLY A 50 1.03 -16.96 -1.44
N SER A 51 1.03 -17.57 -0.27
CA SER A 51 2.26 -17.83 0.49
C SER A 51 2.75 -19.25 0.24
N GLU A 52 4.06 -19.42 0.16
CA GLU A 52 4.73 -20.70 -0.09
C GLU A 52 5.48 -21.18 1.16
N TRP A 53 5.52 -22.49 1.38
CA TRP A 53 6.29 -23.06 2.49
C TRP A 53 7.77 -23.17 2.08
N ARG A 54 8.64 -22.40 2.76
CA ARG A 54 10.09 -22.37 2.52
C ARG A 54 10.79 -22.24 3.88
N ASP A 55 11.91 -22.95 4.09
CA ASP A 55 12.74 -22.85 5.30
C ASP A 55 11.93 -22.94 6.63
N ASP A 56 11.01 -23.91 6.71
CA ASP A 56 10.13 -24.18 7.86
C ASP A 56 9.19 -23.01 8.27
N HIS A 57 8.89 -22.10 7.33
CA HIS A 57 7.89 -21.06 7.52
C HIS A 57 7.14 -20.70 6.23
N TRP A 58 6.03 -19.98 6.38
CA TRP A 58 5.30 -19.42 5.23
C TRP A 58 5.96 -18.14 4.76
N HIS A 59 6.28 -18.09 3.46
CA HIS A 59 6.91 -16.96 2.79
C HIS A 59 5.96 -16.32 1.78
N ASN A 60 5.95 -14.99 1.72
CA ASN A 60 5.29 -14.25 0.66
C ASN A 60 6.25 -13.20 0.10
N ASP A 61 6.41 -13.20 -1.21
CA ASP A 61 7.42 -12.38 -1.88
C ASP A 61 7.10 -10.87 -1.77
N ASP A 62 5.81 -10.48 -1.74
CA ASP A 62 5.43 -9.09 -1.51
C ASP A 62 5.84 -8.62 -0.11
N VAL A 63 5.52 -9.43 0.92
CA VAL A 63 5.87 -9.13 2.31
C VAL A 63 7.38 -9.04 2.49
N ALA A 64 8.13 -9.97 1.90
CA ALA A 64 9.59 -9.98 1.95
C ALA A 64 10.21 -8.76 1.27
N ALA A 65 9.71 -8.37 0.10
CA ALA A 65 10.18 -7.19 -0.63
C ALA A 65 9.98 -5.90 0.19
N LEU A 66 8.80 -5.72 0.80
CA LEU A 66 8.55 -4.56 1.66
C LEU A 66 9.42 -4.56 2.91
N ARG A 67 9.65 -5.73 3.53
CA ARG A 67 10.53 -5.87 4.68
C ARG A 67 11.96 -5.49 4.35
N ASN A 68 12.47 -5.95 3.20
CA ASN A 68 13.83 -5.65 2.74
C ASN A 68 14.01 -4.17 2.37
N ALA A 69 12.96 -3.51 1.87
CA ALA A 69 12.98 -2.09 1.57
C ALA A 69 12.81 -1.20 2.81
N SER A 70 12.26 -1.74 3.90
CA SER A 70 12.08 -1.03 5.17
C SER A 70 13.42 -0.70 5.82
N SER A 71 13.48 0.43 6.55
CA SER A 71 14.66 0.85 7.29
C SER A 71 14.54 0.67 8.80
N VAL A 72 13.37 0.20 9.27
CA VAL A 72 13.08 -0.09 10.67
C VAL A 72 12.76 -1.58 10.77
N ASP A 73 13.44 -2.28 11.68
CA ASP A 73 13.13 -3.69 11.95
C ASP A 73 11.98 -3.76 12.95
N VAL A 74 10.99 -4.58 12.62
CA VAL A 74 9.78 -4.78 13.41
C VAL A 74 9.35 -6.26 13.32
N PRO A 75 8.64 -6.77 14.34
CA PRO A 75 8.04 -8.11 14.27
C PRO A 75 7.21 -8.32 13.00
N PRO A 76 7.33 -9.48 12.31
CA PRO A 76 6.59 -9.76 11.07
C PRO A 76 5.07 -9.62 11.19
N ALA A 77 4.50 -9.94 12.35
CA ALA A 77 3.07 -9.79 12.61
C ALA A 77 2.56 -8.35 12.50
N MET A 78 3.45 -7.35 12.64
CA MET A 78 3.10 -5.93 12.48
C MET A 78 3.08 -5.53 11.01
N THR A 79 3.95 -6.11 10.18
CA THR A 79 4.01 -5.81 8.75
C THR A 79 2.98 -6.59 7.95
N CYS A 80 2.58 -7.79 8.41
CA CYS A 80 1.57 -8.61 7.75
C CYS A 80 0.74 -9.41 8.78
N PRO A 81 -0.34 -8.81 9.34
CA PRO A 81 -1.25 -9.50 10.25
C PRO A 81 -1.97 -10.71 9.64
N PHE A 82 -2.28 -10.66 8.34
CA PHE A 82 -2.97 -11.75 7.64
C PHE A 82 -2.13 -12.29 6.48
N LEU A 83 -1.39 -13.37 6.74
CA LEU A 83 -0.60 -14.10 5.75
C LEU A 83 -1.32 -15.38 5.33
N LEU A 84 -1.96 -15.35 4.16
CA LEU A 84 -2.77 -16.43 3.61
C LEU A 84 -1.99 -17.25 2.58
N ARG A 85 -2.29 -18.54 2.51
CA ARG A 85 -1.55 -19.52 1.70
C ARG A 85 -2.05 -19.56 0.27
N THR A 86 -3.36 -19.54 0.08
CA THR A 86 -3.98 -19.79 -1.22
C THR A 86 -3.78 -18.59 -2.17
N PRO A 87 -3.28 -18.78 -3.41
CA PRO A 87 -3.05 -17.69 -4.36
C PRO A 87 -4.35 -17.29 -5.10
N CYS A 88 -5.33 -16.81 -4.35
CA CYS A 88 -6.58 -16.27 -4.88
C CYS A 88 -6.96 -14.96 -4.16
N SER A 89 -8.12 -14.39 -4.48
CA SER A 89 -8.58 -13.18 -3.79
C SER A 89 -8.67 -13.39 -2.27
N PRO A 90 -8.32 -12.41 -1.44
CA PRO A 90 -8.17 -12.59 0.01
C PRO A 90 -9.36 -13.22 0.71
N HIS A 91 -10.60 -12.80 0.40
CA HIS A 91 -11.79 -13.36 1.02
C HIS A 91 -11.97 -14.87 0.74
N LEU A 92 -11.59 -15.35 -0.46
CA LEU A 92 -11.64 -16.77 -0.80
C LEU A 92 -10.53 -17.54 -0.10
N ALA A 93 -9.31 -17.01 -0.08
CA ALA A 93 -8.19 -17.63 0.63
C ALA A 93 -8.50 -17.76 2.12
N ALA A 94 -9.02 -16.70 2.74
CA ALA A 94 -9.45 -16.69 4.12
C ALA A 94 -10.54 -17.74 4.39
N ALA A 95 -11.57 -17.83 3.53
CA ALA A 95 -12.63 -18.83 3.66
C ALA A 95 -12.12 -20.27 3.56
N LEU A 96 -11.22 -20.55 2.60
CA LEU A 96 -10.61 -21.88 2.43
C LEU A 96 -9.74 -22.28 3.63
N GLU A 97 -9.12 -21.30 4.28
CA GLU A 97 -8.19 -21.50 5.39
C GLU A 97 -8.86 -21.37 6.76
N GLY A 98 -10.20 -21.23 6.81
CA GLY A 98 -10.95 -21.05 8.05
C GLY A 98 -10.55 -19.79 8.82
N THR A 99 -10.00 -18.80 8.13
CA THR A 99 -9.52 -17.53 8.69
C THR A 99 -10.53 -16.42 8.40
N GLN A 100 -10.67 -15.49 9.34
CA GLN A 100 -11.46 -14.27 9.13
C GLN A 100 -10.54 -13.07 9.11
N ILE A 101 -10.55 -12.31 8.02
CA ILE A 101 -9.83 -11.03 7.95
C ILE A 101 -10.70 -9.99 8.65
N THR A 102 -10.22 -9.46 9.78
CA THR A 102 -10.94 -8.45 10.56
C THR A 102 -10.15 -7.14 10.68
N PRO A 103 -10.83 -6.00 10.94
CA PRO A 103 -10.19 -4.69 11.06
C PRO A 103 -9.17 -4.56 12.19
N GLU A 104 -9.43 -5.19 13.34
CA GLU A 104 -8.76 -4.87 14.60
C GLU A 104 -7.26 -5.21 14.60
N PRO A 105 -6.81 -6.39 14.12
CA PRO A 105 -5.37 -6.70 14.05
C PRO A 105 -4.61 -5.75 13.13
N ILE A 106 -5.25 -5.29 12.06
CA ILE A 106 -4.64 -4.35 11.10
C ILE A 106 -4.49 -2.97 11.72
N GLN A 107 -5.53 -2.47 12.38
CA GLN A 107 -5.48 -1.16 13.02
C GLN A 107 -4.48 -1.13 14.19
N ALA A 108 -4.42 -2.21 14.99
CA ALA A 108 -3.44 -2.35 16.07
C ALA A 108 -2.01 -2.35 15.53
N ALA A 109 -1.74 -3.19 14.51
CA ALA A 109 -0.44 -3.24 13.86
C ALA A 109 -0.03 -1.88 13.26
N PHE A 110 -0.92 -1.23 12.52
CA PHE A 110 -0.65 0.10 11.96
C PHE A 110 -0.35 1.15 13.03
N SER A 111 -1.12 1.17 14.13
CA SER A 111 -0.90 2.10 15.24
C SER A 111 0.47 1.90 15.87
N GLU A 112 0.88 0.65 16.08
CA GLU A 112 2.20 0.34 16.62
C GLU A 112 3.35 0.63 15.63
N LEU A 113 3.13 0.48 14.33
CA LEU A 113 4.13 0.91 13.33
C LEU A 113 4.33 2.43 13.37
N CYS A 114 3.26 3.20 13.57
CA CYS A 114 3.33 4.65 13.73
C CYS A 114 4.13 5.09 14.98
N THR A 115 4.29 4.24 15.99
CA THR A 115 5.15 4.57 17.16
C THR A 115 6.63 4.26 16.91
N ARG A 116 6.96 3.51 15.86
CA ARG A 116 8.30 2.96 15.60
C ARG A 116 8.99 3.55 14.37
N ALA A 117 8.24 4.12 13.44
CA ALA A 117 8.75 4.71 12.22
C ALA A 117 8.22 6.14 12.05
N SER A 118 8.97 6.97 11.32
CA SER A 118 8.50 8.30 10.90
C SER A 118 7.69 8.27 9.62
N ALA A 119 7.78 7.16 8.86
CA ALA A 119 7.01 6.93 7.65
C ALA A 119 6.44 5.50 7.58
N VAL A 120 5.17 5.34 7.23
CA VAL A 120 4.51 4.05 7.06
C VAL A 120 3.86 3.96 5.68
N VAL A 121 4.31 2.99 4.86
CA VAL A 121 3.73 2.71 3.54
C VAL A 121 2.85 1.48 3.67
N VAL A 122 1.52 1.65 3.60
CA VAL A 122 0.57 0.55 3.70
C VAL A 122 0.16 0.11 2.31
N GLU A 123 0.57 -1.08 1.89
CA GLU A 123 0.23 -1.65 0.59
C GLU A 123 -1.05 -2.49 0.65
N GLY A 124 -2.03 -2.14 -0.19
CA GLY A 124 -3.22 -2.94 -0.40
C GLY A 124 -2.99 -4.23 -1.21
N VAL A 125 -4.06 -5.00 -1.39
CA VAL A 125 -4.04 -6.25 -2.16
C VAL A 125 -4.93 -6.13 -3.39
N GLY A 126 -4.44 -6.54 -4.55
CA GLY A 126 -5.14 -6.37 -5.84
C GLY A 126 -5.42 -4.90 -6.19
N GLY A 127 -6.65 -4.58 -6.59
CA GLY A 127 -7.10 -3.21 -6.87
C GLY A 127 -7.70 -2.49 -5.65
N PHE A 128 -8.29 -1.32 -5.88
CA PHE A 128 -8.84 -0.49 -4.79
C PHE A 128 -10.12 -1.04 -4.13
N HIS A 129 -10.87 -1.92 -4.79
CA HIS A 129 -12.15 -2.44 -4.27
C HIS A 129 -12.17 -3.98 -4.24
N VAL A 130 -11.16 -4.58 -3.63
CA VAL A 130 -11.04 -6.05 -3.50
C VAL A 130 -11.73 -6.51 -2.22
N PRO A 131 -12.60 -7.54 -2.26
CA PRO A 131 -13.21 -8.08 -1.05
C PRO A 131 -12.20 -8.74 -0.11
N LEU A 132 -12.26 -8.35 1.17
CA LEU A 132 -11.49 -8.90 2.28
C LEU A 132 -12.35 -9.84 3.15
N SER A 133 -13.66 -9.64 3.20
CA SER A 133 -14.59 -10.55 3.90
C SER A 133 -15.64 -11.13 2.94
N ALA A 134 -16.19 -12.27 3.32
CA ALA A 134 -17.32 -12.90 2.62
C ALA A 134 -18.67 -12.38 3.15
N GLY A 135 -19.74 -12.59 2.39
CA GLY A 135 -21.11 -12.27 2.78
C GLY A 135 -21.69 -11.01 2.12
N LEU A 136 -22.86 -10.57 2.60
CA LEU A 136 -23.62 -9.44 2.04
C LEU A 136 -23.06 -8.07 2.44
N ALA A 137 -22.42 -7.97 3.61
CA ALA A 137 -21.69 -6.78 4.05
C ALA A 137 -20.18 -7.01 3.82
N GLN A 138 -19.74 -6.83 2.57
CA GLN A 138 -18.34 -7.05 2.19
C GLN A 138 -17.47 -5.90 2.67
N TRP A 139 -16.51 -6.21 3.54
CA TRP A 139 -15.41 -5.33 3.85
C TRP A 139 -14.37 -5.44 2.73
N THR A 140 -13.91 -4.30 2.21
CA THR A 140 -13.04 -4.24 1.03
C THR A 140 -11.74 -3.50 1.31
N THR A 141 -10.78 -3.58 0.38
CA THR A 141 -9.56 -2.75 0.44
C THR A 141 -9.84 -1.24 0.47
N ALA A 142 -10.96 -0.79 -0.10
CA ALA A 142 -11.40 0.60 0.02
C ALA A 142 -11.82 0.95 1.44
N ASP A 143 -12.54 0.04 2.13
CA ASP A 143 -12.96 0.24 3.52
C ASP A 143 -11.76 0.19 4.47
N LEU A 144 -10.76 -0.64 4.17
CA LEU A 144 -9.48 -0.63 4.86
C LEU A 144 -8.77 0.73 4.71
N ALA A 145 -8.72 1.29 3.51
CA ALA A 145 -8.11 2.61 3.29
C ALA A 145 -8.87 3.72 4.04
N VAL A 146 -10.21 3.66 4.08
CA VAL A 146 -11.06 4.58 4.86
C VAL A 146 -10.83 4.42 6.35
N MET A 147 -10.77 3.18 6.87
CA MET A 147 -10.51 2.90 8.27
C MET A 147 -9.19 3.50 8.76
N LEU A 148 -8.14 3.41 7.93
CA LEU A 148 -6.83 4.00 8.25
C LEU A 148 -6.78 5.52 7.99
N GLY A 149 -7.75 6.07 7.23
CA GLY A 149 -7.82 7.49 6.90
C GLY A 149 -6.67 8.02 6.04
N LEU A 150 -5.93 7.11 5.39
CA LEU A 150 -4.65 7.44 4.75
C LEU A 150 -4.83 8.14 3.40
N PRO A 151 -3.95 9.10 3.06
CA PRO A 151 -3.84 9.54 1.68
C PRO A 151 -3.42 8.38 0.78
N VAL A 152 -4.05 8.28 -0.40
CA VAL A 152 -3.84 7.19 -1.34
C VAL A 152 -2.76 7.55 -2.35
N VAL A 153 -1.86 6.60 -2.62
CA VAL A 153 -0.98 6.61 -3.79
C VAL A 153 -1.45 5.52 -4.76
N LEU A 154 -1.78 5.91 -5.98
CA LEU A 154 -2.24 4.99 -7.03
C LEU A 154 -1.08 4.52 -7.91
N VAL A 155 -0.85 3.22 -7.99
CA VAL A 155 0.11 2.62 -8.92
C VAL A 155 -0.60 2.25 -10.21
N VAL A 156 -0.17 2.88 -11.30
CA VAL A 156 -0.70 2.63 -12.65
C VAL A 156 0.32 1.82 -13.43
N GLY A 157 0.02 0.56 -13.68
CA GLY A 157 0.78 -0.26 -14.62
C GLY A 157 0.56 0.25 -16.04
N ILE A 158 1.62 0.78 -16.67
CA ILE A 158 1.58 1.36 -18.01
C ILE A 158 1.50 0.22 -19.03
N ARG A 159 0.28 -0.02 -19.52
CA ARG A 159 -0.12 -0.99 -20.54
C ARG A 159 -1.43 -0.52 -21.21
N LEU A 160 -1.85 -1.19 -22.29
CA LEU A 160 -3.16 -0.90 -22.90
C LEU A 160 -4.31 -1.05 -21.88
N GLY A 161 -5.22 -0.07 -21.88
CA GLY A 161 -6.34 0.02 -20.93
C GLY A 161 -6.03 0.77 -19.62
N CYS A 162 -4.77 1.15 -19.37
CA CYS A 162 -4.39 1.83 -18.12
C CYS A 162 -5.12 3.17 -17.90
N LEU A 163 -5.43 3.93 -18.96
CA LEU A 163 -6.17 5.19 -18.89
C LEU A 163 -7.53 5.01 -18.20
N ASN A 164 -8.31 4.03 -18.67
CA ASN A 164 -9.62 3.71 -18.11
C ASN A 164 -9.52 3.28 -16.65
N HIS A 165 -8.64 2.32 -16.34
CA HIS A 165 -8.53 1.81 -14.98
C HIS A 165 -8.04 2.88 -14.01
N ALA A 166 -7.09 3.73 -14.41
CA ALA A 166 -6.60 4.81 -13.58
C ALA A 166 -7.69 5.83 -13.23
N VAL A 167 -8.44 6.32 -14.23
CA VAL A 167 -9.51 7.30 -14.01
C VAL A 167 -10.64 6.71 -13.16
N LEU A 168 -11.06 5.46 -13.43
CA LEU A 168 -12.09 4.77 -12.64
C LEU A 168 -11.64 4.56 -11.18
N THR A 169 -10.38 4.17 -10.98
CA THR A 169 -9.82 3.95 -9.63
C THR A 169 -9.71 5.26 -8.87
N ALA A 170 -9.23 6.33 -9.51
CA ALA A 170 -9.17 7.66 -8.90
C ALA A 170 -10.55 8.20 -8.52
N ALA A 171 -11.57 7.99 -9.38
CA ALA A 171 -12.95 8.34 -9.07
C ALA A 171 -13.48 7.55 -7.85
N ALA A 172 -13.17 6.25 -7.75
CA ALA A 172 -13.56 5.43 -6.61
C ALA A 172 -12.89 5.88 -5.30
N VAL A 173 -11.61 6.23 -5.33
CA VAL A 173 -10.88 6.80 -4.17
C VAL A 173 -11.58 8.07 -3.67
N ARG A 174 -11.89 8.99 -4.60
CA ARG A 174 -12.60 10.25 -4.27
C ARG A 174 -14.00 10.01 -3.74
N ALA A 175 -14.74 9.06 -4.32
CA ALA A 175 -16.10 8.72 -3.87
C ALA A 175 -16.13 8.16 -2.44
N ARG A 176 -15.01 7.61 -1.95
CA ARG A 176 -14.83 7.20 -0.55
C ARG A 176 -14.37 8.32 0.38
N GLY A 177 -14.27 9.57 -0.11
CA GLY A 177 -13.81 10.72 0.68
C GLY A 177 -12.30 10.72 0.96
N LEU A 178 -11.54 9.85 0.30
CA LEU A 178 -10.09 9.77 0.47
C LEU A 178 -9.36 10.75 -0.45
N ARG A 179 -8.25 11.30 0.04
CA ARG A 179 -7.34 12.12 -0.76
C ARG A 179 -6.48 11.20 -1.65
N LEU A 180 -6.54 11.38 -2.96
CA LEU A 180 -5.52 10.85 -3.86
C LEU A 180 -4.31 11.79 -3.82
N ALA A 181 -3.28 11.42 -3.06
CA ALA A 181 -2.10 12.27 -2.87
C ALA A 181 -1.20 12.32 -4.10
N GLY A 182 -1.24 11.28 -4.93
CA GLY A 182 -0.53 11.22 -6.19
C GLY A 182 -0.63 9.83 -6.80
N TRP A 183 0.02 9.66 -7.94
CA TRP A 183 0.08 8.38 -8.63
C TRP A 183 1.48 8.12 -9.19
N ILE A 184 1.81 6.85 -9.38
CA ILE A 184 3.09 6.40 -9.91
C ILE A 184 2.84 5.68 -11.24
N ALA A 185 3.51 6.13 -12.29
CA ALA A 185 3.56 5.42 -13.55
C ALA A 185 4.58 4.29 -13.46
N ASN A 186 4.14 3.04 -13.45
CA ASN A 186 5.05 1.89 -13.45
C ASN A 186 5.11 1.28 -14.84
N ARG A 187 6.25 1.35 -15.52
CA ARG A 187 6.44 0.66 -16.80
C ARG A 187 6.52 -0.83 -16.55
N ILE A 188 5.47 -1.56 -16.96
CA ILE A 188 5.35 -3.02 -16.82
C ILE A 188 5.38 -3.76 -18.15
N ASP A 189 5.29 -3.01 -19.25
CA ASP A 189 5.40 -3.51 -20.60
C ASP A 189 6.45 -2.64 -21.31
N PRO A 190 7.69 -3.13 -21.50
CA PRO A 190 8.76 -2.36 -22.12
C PRO A 190 8.46 -2.04 -23.59
N ASP A 191 7.58 -2.80 -24.23
CA ASP A 191 7.26 -2.69 -25.66
C ASP A 191 5.97 -1.90 -25.90
N MET A 192 5.36 -1.33 -24.85
CA MET A 192 4.15 -0.52 -24.99
C MET A 192 4.40 0.70 -25.89
N ALA A 193 3.74 0.70 -27.04
CA ALA A 193 3.70 1.85 -27.93
C ALA A 193 3.08 3.07 -27.23
N LEU A 194 3.67 4.25 -27.48
CA LEU A 194 3.18 5.54 -27.00
C LEU A 194 2.98 5.60 -25.47
N ALA A 195 3.82 4.91 -24.71
CA ALA A 195 3.73 4.89 -23.25
C ALA A 195 3.92 6.29 -22.64
N ALA A 196 4.80 7.13 -23.21
CA ALA A 196 4.99 8.50 -22.74
C ALA A 196 3.73 9.36 -22.95
N GLU A 197 3.06 9.20 -24.09
CA GLU A 197 1.81 9.90 -24.43
C GLU A 197 0.65 9.42 -23.55
N ASN A 198 0.61 8.13 -23.20
CA ASN A 198 -0.34 7.61 -22.21
C ASN A 198 -0.11 8.23 -20.84
N ILE A 199 1.15 8.33 -20.39
CA ILE A 199 1.50 9.00 -19.12
C ILE A 199 1.10 10.48 -19.18
N ALA A 200 1.37 11.19 -20.28
CA ALA A 200 0.95 12.59 -20.45
C ALA A 200 -0.57 12.74 -20.40
N THR A 201 -1.31 11.80 -21.01
CA THR A 201 -2.78 11.77 -20.94
C THR A 201 -3.28 11.56 -19.51
N LEU A 202 -2.63 10.68 -18.73
CA LEU A 202 -2.94 10.48 -17.31
C LEU A 202 -2.66 11.74 -16.49
N CYS A 203 -1.53 12.42 -16.72
CA CYS A 203 -1.22 13.70 -16.07
C CYS A 203 -2.32 14.76 -16.32
N ALA A 204 -2.91 14.77 -17.52
CA ALA A 204 -4.01 15.69 -17.85
C ALA A 204 -5.38 15.25 -17.30
N SER A 205 -5.57 13.95 -17.04
CA SER A 205 -6.88 13.37 -16.69
C SER A 205 -7.05 13.11 -15.19
N LEU A 206 -5.96 12.91 -14.46
CA LEU A 206 -5.97 12.66 -13.03
C LEU A 206 -5.81 13.96 -12.25
N ASP A 207 -6.76 14.24 -11.36
CA ASP A 207 -6.72 15.35 -10.41
C ASP A 207 -5.81 15.02 -9.21
N ALA A 208 -4.57 14.63 -9.50
CA ALA A 208 -3.52 14.32 -8.54
C ALA A 208 -2.14 14.35 -9.24
N PRO A 209 -1.07 14.76 -8.54
CA PRO A 209 0.26 14.84 -9.14
C PRO A 209 0.80 13.46 -9.50
N CYS A 210 1.52 13.38 -10.61
CA CYS A 210 2.38 12.23 -10.89
C CYS A 210 3.60 12.32 -9.97
N LEU A 211 3.74 11.36 -9.05
CA LEU A 211 4.87 11.28 -8.14
C LEU A 211 6.14 10.85 -8.87
N GLY A 212 6.02 10.17 -10.00
CA GLY A 212 7.18 9.72 -10.77
C GLY A 212 6.86 8.58 -11.71
N GLU A 213 7.82 8.34 -12.61
CA GLU A 213 7.83 7.22 -13.53
C GLU A 213 8.89 6.22 -13.11
N ILE A 214 8.49 4.98 -12.85
CA ILE A 214 9.40 3.89 -12.54
C ILE A 214 9.73 3.13 -13.85
N PRO A 215 11.02 3.06 -14.24
CA PRO A 215 11.44 2.31 -15.42
C PRO A 215 11.29 0.79 -15.26
N TRP A 216 11.17 0.10 -16.39
CA TRP A 216 11.09 -1.36 -16.46
C TRP A 216 12.34 -2.03 -15.86
N GLN A 217 12.13 -3.00 -14.96
CA GLN A 217 13.17 -3.84 -14.33
C GLN A 217 14.36 -3.08 -13.72
N LYS A 218 14.16 -1.83 -13.28
CA LYS A 218 15.17 -1.12 -12.49
C LYS A 218 15.20 -1.66 -11.05
N ASP A 219 16.30 -1.52 -10.35
CA ASP A 219 16.31 -1.80 -8.91
C ASP A 219 15.44 -0.76 -8.16
N PRO A 220 14.57 -1.17 -7.21
CA PRO A 220 13.70 -0.23 -6.50
C PRO A 220 14.46 0.91 -5.80
N ARG A 221 15.67 0.65 -5.30
CA ARG A 221 16.50 1.64 -4.65
C ARG A 221 17.02 2.69 -5.63
N GLU A 222 17.34 2.29 -6.86
CA GLU A 222 17.75 3.23 -7.90
C GLU A 222 16.58 3.95 -8.56
N ALA A 223 15.40 3.33 -8.60
CA ALA A 223 14.17 3.96 -9.05
C ALA A 223 13.69 5.05 -8.09
N ALA A 224 14.06 4.98 -6.80
CA ALA A 224 13.65 5.91 -5.77
C ALA A 224 13.99 7.38 -6.09
N ALA A 225 15.07 7.62 -6.83
CA ALA A 225 15.48 8.96 -7.25
C ALA A 225 14.49 9.63 -8.24
N ALA A 226 13.59 8.86 -8.87
CA ALA A 226 12.57 9.37 -9.78
C ALA A 226 11.25 9.73 -9.07
N ILE A 227 11.15 9.52 -7.75
CA ILE A 227 9.94 9.78 -6.97
C ILE A 227 10.03 11.15 -6.29
N ASP A 228 9.10 12.04 -6.63
CA ASP A 228 8.81 13.25 -5.89
C ASP A 228 7.93 12.95 -4.67
N LEU A 229 8.50 13.13 -3.48
CA LEU A 229 7.82 12.96 -2.20
C LEU A 229 7.05 14.21 -1.77
N SER A 230 7.23 15.36 -2.41
CA SER A 230 6.64 16.64 -1.99
C SER A 230 5.12 16.58 -1.76
N PRO A 231 4.30 15.84 -2.55
CA PRO A 231 2.85 15.75 -2.31
C PRO A 231 2.45 14.93 -1.07
N LEU A 232 3.37 14.10 -0.57
CA LEU A 232 3.20 13.33 0.66
C LEU A 232 3.66 14.12 1.89
N LEU A 233 4.63 15.04 1.72
CA LEU A 233 5.19 15.85 2.81
C LEU A 233 4.37 17.11 3.15
N THR A 234 3.69 17.67 2.16
CA THR A 234 3.05 19.02 2.26
C THR A 234 1.67 19.03 2.89
N ALA A 235 1.04 17.86 3.08
CA ALA A 235 -0.27 17.73 3.72
C ALA A 235 -0.17 16.73 4.88
N PRO A 236 0.21 17.20 6.09
CA PRO A 236 0.45 16.32 7.22
C PRO A 236 -0.84 15.57 7.59
N PHE A 237 -0.75 14.25 7.54
CA PHE A 237 -1.77 13.33 8.02
C PHE A 237 -1.60 13.21 9.55
N ALA A 238 -2.64 13.56 10.31
CA ALA A 238 -2.66 13.36 11.74
C ALA A 238 -3.43 12.07 12.04
N TYR A 239 -2.74 11.06 12.56
CA TYR A 239 -3.37 9.83 13.05
C TYR A 239 -3.41 9.82 14.56
N GLN A 240 -4.61 9.62 15.11
CA GLN A 240 -4.78 9.40 16.54
C GLN A 240 -4.42 7.94 16.82
N LEU A 241 -3.39 7.74 17.66
CA LEU A 241 -2.99 6.38 18.04
C LEU A 241 -4.13 5.73 18.83
N ALA A 242 -4.46 4.49 18.47
CA ALA A 242 -5.43 3.70 19.22
C ALA A 242 -4.92 3.47 20.66
N GLU A 243 -5.81 3.54 21.64
CA GLU A 243 -5.45 3.24 23.03
C GLU A 243 -5.02 1.78 23.14
N THR A 244 -3.79 1.54 23.62
CA THR A 244 -3.38 0.20 24.03
C THR A 244 -4.23 -0.15 25.27
N ARG A 245 -5.32 -0.88 25.09
CA ARG A 245 -6.00 -1.52 26.23
C ARG A 245 -5.01 -2.53 26.78
N GLY A 246 -4.35 -2.16 27.87
CA GLY A 246 -3.48 -3.07 28.60
C GLY A 246 -4.22 -4.37 28.85
N GLN A 247 -3.66 -5.47 28.35
CA GLN A 247 -4.06 -6.80 28.78
C GLN A 247 -3.64 -6.94 30.24
N THR A 248 -4.51 -6.52 31.15
CA THR A 248 -4.48 -6.98 32.53
C THR A 248 -5.33 -8.24 32.63
N ALA A 249 -4.66 -9.39 32.55
CA ALA A 249 -4.89 -10.58 33.37
C ALA A 249 -3.80 -11.61 33.08
#